data_AF-A0A924EZP7-F1
#
_entry.id   AF-A0A924EZP7-F1
#
_cell.length_a   1.000
_cell.length_b   1.000
_cell.length_c   1.000
_cell.angle_alpha   90.00
_cell.angle_beta   90.00
_cell.angle_gamma   90.00
#
_symmetry.space_group_name_H-M   'P 1'
#
loop_
_entity.id
_entity.type
_entity.pdbx_description
1 polymer ?
#
loop_
_entity_poly.entity_id
_entity_poly.type
_entity_poly.pdbx_seq_one_letter_code
_entity_poly.pdbx_strand_id
1 'polypeptide(L)'
;MVEFPDPRRTFLEAARKLIYDPDGPAASLDDVRDIPRLTSHTLETNRMARTRDRILTNLEEMYKEAFDRARASEDPSQMVALDFAYRREQLYFEILLDLRDSMDRRQG
;
A
#
# COMPACT_ATOMS: atom_id res chain seq x y z
N MET A 1 1.96 18.01 -51.21
CA MET A 1 0.89 17.41 -50.38
C MET A 1 1.43 17.42 -48.95
N VAL A 2 0.98 18.36 -48.13
CA VAL A 2 1.51 18.57 -46.76
C VAL A 2 0.53 17.91 -45.80
N GLU A 3 0.96 16.84 -45.13
CA GLU A 3 0.18 16.21 -44.06
C GLU A 3 0.16 17.12 -42.83
N PHE A 4 -1.05 17.48 -42.38
CA PHE A 4 -1.23 18.19 -41.13
C PHE A 4 -1.33 17.17 -39.99
N PRO A 5 -0.47 17.25 -38.96
CA PRO A 5 -0.52 16.31 -37.84
C PRO A 5 -1.84 16.47 -37.09
N ASP A 6 -2.48 15.34 -36.78
CA ASP A 6 -3.79 15.29 -36.11
C ASP A 6 -3.69 15.94 -34.72
N PRO A 7 -4.37 17.08 -34.49
CA PRO A 7 -4.22 17.89 -33.27
C PRO A 7 -4.63 17.14 -32.00
N ARG A 8 -5.48 16.11 -32.14
CA ARG A 8 -5.89 15.25 -31.02
C ARG A 8 -4.75 14.37 -30.52
N ARG A 9 -3.90 13.94 -31.44
CA ARG A 9 -2.76 13.05 -31.16
C ARG A 9 -1.64 13.80 -30.44
N THR A 10 -1.39 15.04 -30.84
CA THR A 10 -0.44 15.94 -30.18
C THR A 10 -0.88 16.31 -28.76
N PHE A 11 -2.18 16.53 -28.56
CA PHE A 11 -2.73 16.81 -27.23
C PHE A 11 -2.63 15.60 -26.29
N LEU A 12 -2.86 14.38 -26.82
CA LEU A 12 -2.74 13.14 -26.05
C LEU A 12 -1.29 12.84 -25.66
N GLU A 13 -0.33 13.10 -26.55
CA GLU A 13 1.10 12.97 -26.23
C GLU A 13 1.56 13.98 -25.17
N ALA A 14 1.10 15.24 -25.27
CA ALA A 14 1.42 16.26 -24.27
C ALA A 14 0.86 15.89 -22.88
N ALA A 15 -0.36 15.37 -22.82
CA ALA A 15 -0.98 14.90 -21.58
C ALA A 15 -0.27 13.64 -21.02
N ARG A 16 0.14 12.71 -21.88
CA ARG A 16 0.90 11.52 -21.48
C ARG A 16 2.28 11.89 -20.94
N LYS A 17 2.94 12.88 -21.53
CA LYS A 17 4.24 13.39 -21.05
C LYS A 17 4.09 14.03 -19.67
N LEU A 18 3.03 14.80 -19.42
CA LEU A 18 2.81 15.42 -18.11
C LEU A 18 2.56 14.40 -16.98
N ILE A 19 1.92 13.27 -17.27
CA ILE A 19 1.60 12.22 -16.28
C ILE A 19 2.80 11.28 -16.02
N TYR A 20 3.67 11.09 -17.00
CA TYR A 20 4.73 10.06 -16.98
C TYR A 20 6.15 10.63 -16.95
N ASP A 21 6.35 11.95 -16.83
CA ASP A 21 7.68 12.56 -16.75
C ASP A 21 8.18 12.56 -15.29
N PRO A 22 9.12 11.67 -14.93
CA PRO A 22 9.67 11.60 -13.57
C PRO A 22 10.49 12.84 -13.19
N ASP A 23 10.91 13.67 -14.17
CA ASP A 23 11.80 14.82 -14.01
C ASP A 23 11.10 16.17 -14.28
N GLY A 24 9.77 16.19 -14.35
CA GLY A 24 8.99 17.41 -14.63
C GLY A 24 9.04 18.46 -13.49
N PRO A 25 8.48 19.67 -13.68
CA PRO A 25 8.53 20.76 -12.67
C PRO A 25 7.82 20.45 -11.34
N ALA A 26 7.12 19.30 -11.25
CA ALA A 26 6.62 18.75 -10.00
C ALA A 26 7.71 18.07 -9.15
N ALA A 27 8.82 17.65 -9.75
CA ALA A 27 10.00 17.09 -9.08
C ALA A 27 10.77 18.16 -8.28
N SER A 28 10.67 19.44 -8.65
CA SER A 28 11.31 20.56 -7.95
C SER A 28 10.60 21.02 -6.66
N LEU A 29 9.61 20.28 -6.15
CA LEU A 29 9.00 20.52 -4.83
C LEU A 29 9.71 19.75 -3.69
N ASP A 30 10.95 19.36 -3.94
CA ASP A 30 11.88 18.63 -3.04
C ASP A 30 12.30 19.40 -1.75
N ASP A 31 11.62 20.50 -1.40
CA ASP A 31 11.93 21.34 -0.23
C ASP A 31 10.91 21.21 0.93
N VAL A 32 9.93 20.31 0.83
CA VAL A 32 9.03 19.96 1.96
C VAL A 32 9.36 18.55 2.46
N ARG A 33 10.59 18.39 2.95
CA ARG A 33 11.28 17.11 3.21
C ARG A 33 10.84 16.31 4.45
N ASP A 34 9.68 16.57 5.04
CA ASP A 34 9.28 15.84 6.28
C ASP A 34 7.89 15.22 6.26
N ILE A 35 7.20 15.20 5.12
CA ILE A 35 5.97 14.41 4.98
C ILE A 35 6.28 13.25 4.04
N PRO A 36 6.40 12.01 4.53
CA PRO A 36 6.56 10.86 3.66
C PRO A 36 5.30 10.71 2.82
N ARG A 37 5.33 11.29 1.62
CA ARG A 37 4.28 11.09 0.62
C ARG A 37 4.33 9.63 0.20
N LEU A 38 3.16 9.00 0.07
CA LEU A 38 2.99 7.67 -0.52
C LEU A 38 3.28 7.73 -2.04
N THR A 39 4.48 8.13 -2.44
CA THR A 39 4.93 8.04 -3.83
C THR A 39 5.38 6.60 -4.10
N SER A 40 5.13 6.10 -5.31
CA SER A 40 5.47 4.72 -5.71
C SER A 40 6.93 4.35 -5.40
N HIS A 41 7.84 5.30 -5.52
CA HIS A 41 9.27 5.12 -5.24
C HIS A 41 9.58 5.03 -3.72
N THR A 42 8.99 5.89 -2.87
CA THR A 42 9.16 5.78 -1.40
C THR A 42 8.59 4.46 -0.87
N LEU A 43 7.62 3.96 -1.61
CA LEU A 43 6.96 2.70 -1.39
C LEU A 43 7.72 1.48 -1.98
N GLU A 44 8.71 1.66 -2.82
CA GLU A 44 9.56 0.54 -3.25
C GLU A 44 10.76 0.39 -2.30
N THR A 45 11.31 1.52 -1.84
CA THR A 45 12.62 1.56 -1.17
C THR A 45 12.60 1.21 0.33
N ASN A 46 11.47 1.36 1.04
CA ASN A 46 11.41 1.14 2.52
C ASN A 46 10.38 0.07 2.96
N ARG A 47 9.62 -0.52 2.02
CA ARG A 47 8.20 -0.84 2.28
C ARG A 47 7.84 -2.30 2.56
N MET A 48 8.62 -3.31 2.20
CA MET A 48 8.01 -4.65 2.11
C MET A 48 8.16 -5.52 3.35
N ALA A 49 9.35 -5.59 3.96
CA ALA A 49 9.57 -6.38 5.18
C ALA A 49 9.30 -5.56 6.45
N ARG A 50 9.94 -4.39 6.58
CA ARG A 50 9.78 -3.52 7.75
C ARG A 50 8.34 -3.01 7.95
N THR A 51 7.60 -2.78 6.85
CA THR A 51 6.17 -2.43 6.95
C THR A 51 5.29 -3.64 7.22
N ARG A 52 5.63 -4.85 6.71
CA ARG A 52 4.91 -6.09 7.06
C ARG A 52 4.98 -6.36 8.55
N ASP A 53 6.18 -6.38 9.12
CA ASP A 53 6.36 -6.65 10.55
C ASP A 53 5.60 -5.62 11.39
N ARG A 54 5.68 -4.33 11.03
CA ARG A 54 4.94 -3.27 11.70
C ARG A 54 3.42 -3.44 11.62
N ILE A 55 2.89 -3.83 10.45
CA ILE A 55 1.45 -4.09 10.28
C ILE A 55 1.02 -5.27 11.16
N LEU A 56 1.79 -6.36 11.18
CA LEU A 56 1.49 -7.54 11.98
C LEU A 56 1.55 -7.24 13.48
N THR A 57 2.56 -6.51 13.94
CA THR A 57 2.66 -6.06 15.34
C THR A 57 1.46 -5.20 15.73
N ASN A 58 1.08 -4.22 14.91
CA ASN A 58 -0.08 -3.38 15.20
C ASN A 58 -1.38 -4.19 15.27
N LEU A 59 -1.56 -5.18 14.39
CA LEU A 59 -2.73 -6.07 14.39
C LEU A 59 -2.77 -6.92 15.66
N GLU A 60 -1.64 -7.50 16.05
CA GLU A 60 -1.50 -8.29 17.28
C GLU A 60 -1.83 -7.47 18.52
N GLU A 61 -1.27 -6.25 18.65
CA GLU A 61 -1.54 -5.34 19.76
C GLU A 61 -3.03 -5.00 19.85
N MET A 62 -3.66 -4.62 18.74
CA MET A 62 -5.09 -4.27 18.70
C MET A 62 -5.98 -5.44 19.16
N TYR A 63 -5.72 -6.65 18.67
CA TYR A 63 -6.50 -7.83 19.04
C TYR A 63 -6.28 -8.24 20.49
N LYS A 64 -5.04 -8.14 20.98
CA LYS A 64 -4.70 -8.43 22.37
C LYS A 64 -5.42 -7.49 23.33
N GLU A 65 -5.39 -6.18 23.05
CA GLU A 65 -6.12 -5.19 23.86
C GLU A 65 -7.63 -5.41 23.84
N ALA A 66 -8.21 -5.75 22.69
CA ALA A 66 -9.63 -6.08 22.58
C ALA A 66 -9.97 -7.36 23.37
N PHE A 67 -9.13 -8.38 23.29
CA PHE A 67 -9.31 -9.65 23.98
C PHE A 67 -9.17 -9.48 25.49
N ASP A 68 -8.20 -8.70 25.96
CA ASP A 68 -8.02 -8.40 27.38
C ASP A 68 -9.23 -7.62 27.93
N ARG A 69 -9.82 -6.69 27.15
CA ARG A 69 -11.08 -6.02 27.52
C ARG A 69 -12.26 -7.00 27.57
N ALA A 70 -12.39 -7.90 26.61
CA ALA A 70 -13.44 -8.93 26.61
C ALA A 70 -13.30 -9.88 27.80
N ARG A 71 -12.06 -10.28 28.13
CA ARG A 71 -11.73 -11.09 29.29
C ARG A 71 -12.07 -10.39 30.60
N ALA A 72 -11.73 -9.11 30.73
CA ALA A 72 -12.07 -8.30 31.90
C ALA A 72 -13.59 -8.11 32.06
N SER A 73 -14.34 -8.20 30.97
CA SER A 73 -15.81 -8.12 30.98
C SER A 73 -16.49 -9.49 31.13
N GLU A 74 -15.70 -10.56 31.31
CA GLU A 74 -16.17 -11.95 31.41
C GLU A 74 -17.09 -12.39 30.24
N ASP A 75 -16.79 -11.92 29.02
CA ASP A 75 -17.57 -12.24 27.82
C ASP A 75 -16.87 -13.30 26.95
N PRO A 76 -17.17 -14.61 27.15
CA PRO A 76 -16.55 -15.69 26.38
C PRO A 76 -16.96 -15.67 24.91
N SER A 77 -18.13 -15.12 24.57
CA SER A 77 -18.60 -15.06 23.18
C SER A 77 -17.75 -14.09 22.35
N GLN A 78 -17.41 -12.94 22.94
CA GLN A 78 -16.52 -11.95 22.32
C GLN A 78 -15.10 -12.45 22.22
N MET A 79 -14.61 -13.18 23.23
CA MET A 79 -13.27 -13.79 23.18
C MET A 79 -13.14 -14.76 21.99
N VAL A 80 -14.14 -15.64 21.77
CA VAL A 80 -14.16 -16.57 20.64
C VAL A 80 -14.27 -15.82 19.30
N ALA A 81 -15.11 -14.79 19.22
CA ALA A 81 -15.26 -14.00 18.02
C ALA A 81 -13.95 -13.27 17.63
N LEU A 82 -13.24 -12.72 18.63
CA LEU A 82 -11.95 -12.06 18.44
C LEU A 82 -10.85 -13.04 18.01
N ASP A 83 -10.77 -14.24 18.60
CA ASP A 83 -9.80 -15.27 18.18
C ASP A 83 -10.04 -15.69 16.72
N PHE A 84 -11.30 -15.90 16.35
CA PHE A 84 -11.63 -16.27 14.97
C PHE A 84 -11.31 -15.14 13.98
N ALA A 85 -11.64 -13.90 14.31
CA ALA A 85 -11.37 -12.75 13.46
C ALA A 85 -9.87 -12.51 13.27
N TYR A 86 -9.07 -12.62 14.34
CA TYR A 86 -7.62 -12.53 14.28
C TYR A 86 -7.02 -13.56 13.32
N ARG A 87 -7.42 -14.84 13.42
CA ARG A 87 -6.94 -15.91 12.53
C ARG A 87 -7.33 -15.68 11.08
N ARG A 88 -8.56 -15.23 10.83
CA ARG A 88 -9.03 -14.90 9.48
C ARG A 88 -8.18 -13.79 8.86
N GLU A 89 -7.84 -12.77 9.64
CA GLU A 89 -7.07 -11.62 9.16
C GLU A 89 -5.60 -11.95 8.94
N GLN A 90 -4.99 -12.79 9.78
CA GLN A 90 -3.67 -13.37 9.52
C GLN A 90 -3.64 -14.11 8.18
N LEU A 91 -4.64 -14.95 7.91
CA LEU A 91 -4.74 -15.68 6.64
C LEU A 91 -4.89 -14.75 5.43
N TYR A 92 -5.68 -13.68 5.55
CA TYR A 92 -5.80 -12.68 4.48
C TYR A 92 -4.48 -11.98 4.18
N PHE A 93 -3.70 -11.64 5.21
CA PHE A 93 -2.38 -11.08 5.00
C PHE A 93 -1.43 -12.05 4.31
N GLU A 94 -1.42 -13.33 4.71
CA GLU A 94 -0.61 -14.37 4.07
C GLU A 94 -0.92 -14.46 2.57
N ILE A 95 -2.20 -14.54 2.20
CA ILE A 95 -2.64 -14.61 0.80
C ILE A 95 -2.24 -13.35 0.00
N LEU A 96 -2.39 -12.16 0.59
CA LEU A 96 -2.01 -10.92 -0.08
C LEU A 96 -0.49 -10.84 -0.31
N LEU A 97 0.29 -11.36 0.62
CA LEU A 97 1.74 -11.43 0.49
C LEU A 97 2.14 -12.46 -0.58
N ASP A 98 1.51 -13.63 -0.59
CA ASP A 98 1.73 -14.64 -1.64
C ASP A 98 1.42 -14.09 -3.04
N LEU A 99 0.33 -13.32 -3.17
CA LEU A 99 -0.06 -12.68 -4.42
C LEU A 99 0.98 -11.64 -4.87
N ARG A 100 1.42 -10.78 -3.95
CA ARG A 100 2.47 -9.78 -4.20
C ARG A 100 3.76 -10.45 -4.69
N ASP A 101 4.20 -11.48 -3.97
CA ASP A 101 5.40 -12.24 -4.31
C ASP A 101 5.24 -13.02 -5.65
N SER A 102 4.01 -13.38 -6.04
CA SER A 102 3.72 -13.92 -7.37
C SER A 102 3.82 -12.87 -8.48
N MET A 103 3.42 -11.62 -8.21
CA MET A 103 3.54 -10.52 -9.18
C MET A 103 4.97 -10.05 -9.38
N ASP A 104 5.77 -10.00 -8.31
CA ASP A 104 7.19 -9.63 -8.40
C ASP A 104 7.97 -10.65 -9.25
N ARG A 105 7.70 -11.95 -9.06
CA ARG A 105 8.30 -13.04 -9.85
C ARG A 105 7.96 -13.01 -11.35
N ARG A 106 6.91 -12.31 -11.77
CA ARG A 106 6.55 -12.17 -13.20
C ARG A 106 7.23 -10.98 -13.88
N GLN A 107 7.77 -10.03 -13.12
CA GLN A 107 8.44 -8.84 -13.63
C GLN A 107 9.96 -9.00 -13.70
N GLY A 108 10.52 -9.98 -12.98
CA GLY A 108 11.93 -10.37 -13.01
C GLY A 108 12.27 -11.41 -14.08
#